data_AF-A0AAV8X978-F1
#
_entry.id   AF-A0AAV8X978-F1
#
_cell.length_a   1.000
_cell.length_b   1.000
_cell.length_c   1.000
_cell.angle_alpha   90.00
_cell.angle_beta   90.00
_cell.angle_gamma   90.00
#
_symmetry.space_group_name_H-M   'P 1'
#
loop_
_entity.id
_entity.type
_entity.pdbx_description
1 polymer ?
#
loop_
_entity_poly.entity_id
_entity_poly.type
_entity_poly.pdbx_seq_one_letter_code
_entity_poly.pdbx_strand_id
1 'polypeptide(L)'
;MGIAYNCAYADIDRALRNKYPDHLHKKLANRKEQANSLKALKDDRNSTRYYRPAPVISKKNQLIPVAADCVEIKKDETFGTHIVTTRNVKEGEVISVEAPYIKNIYPESRLFHCHECFE
;
A
#
# COMPACT_ATOMS: atom_id res chain seq x y z
N MET A 1 -0.54 3.09 15.57
CA MET A 1 -1.42 4.27 15.73
C MET A 1 -0.74 5.63 15.49
N GLY A 2 0.58 5.69 15.25
CA GLY A 2 1.32 6.94 14.97
C GLY A 2 1.83 7.13 13.54
N ILE A 3 1.56 6.21 12.61
CA ILE A 3 2.24 6.21 11.29
C ILE A 3 1.50 7.13 10.31
N ALA A 4 0.18 6.97 10.15
CA ALA A 4 -0.62 7.77 9.20
C ALA A 4 -0.57 9.29 9.48
N TYR A 5 -0.67 9.69 10.75
CA TYR A 5 -0.59 11.08 11.18
C TYR A 5 0.80 11.69 10.93
N ASN A 6 1.86 10.94 11.27
CA ASN A 6 3.23 11.40 11.05
C ASN A 6 3.54 11.54 9.55
N CYS A 7 2.96 10.69 8.70
CA CYS A 7 3.14 10.78 7.25
C CYS A 7 2.45 12.01 6.64
N ALA A 8 1.22 12.36 7.06
CA ALA A 8 0.53 13.55 6.57
C ALA A 8 1.31 14.85 6.92
N TYR A 9 1.89 14.90 8.12
CA TYR A 9 2.78 15.98 8.53
C TYR A 9 4.09 15.98 7.73
N ALA A 10 4.70 14.81 7.56
CA ALA A 10 5.90 14.66 6.74
C ALA A 10 5.69 15.11 5.29
N ASP A 11 4.48 14.93 4.73
CA ASP A 11 4.12 15.38 3.39
C ASP A 11 3.99 16.89 3.30
N ILE A 12 3.37 17.52 4.30
CA ILE A 12 3.28 18.98 4.40
C ILE A 12 4.70 19.57 4.53
N ASP A 13 5.53 19.01 5.42
CA ASP A 13 6.92 19.46 5.60
C ASP A 13 7.76 19.21 4.35
N ARG A 14 7.54 18.10 3.64
CA ARG A 14 8.19 17.81 2.35
C ARG A 14 7.75 18.81 1.29
N ALA A 15 6.48 19.17 1.21
CA ALA A 15 5.99 20.18 0.28
C ALA A 15 6.65 21.53 0.56
N LEU A 16 6.63 21.98 1.82
CA LEU A 16 7.25 23.25 2.22
C LEU A 16 8.75 23.29 1.94
N ARG A 17 9.47 22.19 2.16
CA ARG A 17 10.90 22.08 1.83
C ARG A 17 11.21 22.12 0.32
N ASN A 18 10.27 21.72 -0.53
CA ASN A 18 10.47 21.62 -1.99
C ASN A 18 9.86 22.80 -2.77
N LYS A 19 9.87 24.02 -2.19
CA LYS A 19 9.40 25.26 -2.86
C LYS A 19 7.95 25.17 -3.35
N TYR A 20 7.06 24.57 -2.56
CA TYR A 20 5.64 24.53 -2.88
C TYR A 20 5.07 25.96 -3.02
N PRO A 21 4.20 26.24 -4.02
CA PRO A 21 3.78 27.61 -4.31
C PRO A 21 3.09 28.31 -3.13
N ASP A 22 3.52 29.55 -2.85
CA ASP A 22 3.07 30.33 -1.68
C ASP A 22 1.56 30.54 -1.64
N HIS A 23 0.95 30.81 -2.79
CA HIS A 23 -0.51 30.98 -2.91
C HIS A 23 -1.31 29.71 -2.52
N LEU A 24 -0.67 28.54 -2.44
CA LEU A 24 -1.26 27.28 -2.03
C LEU A 24 -0.93 26.91 -0.57
N HIS A 25 -0.10 27.67 0.15
CA HIS A 25 0.24 27.39 1.55
C HIS A 25 -0.99 27.37 2.45
N LYS A 26 -1.98 28.22 2.17
CA LYS A 26 -3.28 28.18 2.87
C LYS A 26 -3.96 26.82 2.77
N LYS A 27 -3.84 26.11 1.63
CA LYS A 27 -4.39 24.75 1.49
C LYS A 27 -3.64 23.76 2.39
N LEU A 28 -2.33 23.92 2.56
CA LEU A 28 -1.53 23.06 3.45
C LEU A 28 -1.89 23.32 4.93
N ALA A 29 -2.04 24.58 5.32
CA ALA A 29 -2.48 24.95 6.67
C ALA A 29 -3.86 24.37 7.00
N ASN A 30 -4.83 24.52 6.10
CA ASN A 30 -6.17 23.94 6.28
C ASN A 30 -6.12 22.41 6.42
N ARG A 31 -5.29 21.72 5.62
CA ARG A 31 -5.10 20.26 5.73
C ARG A 31 -4.52 19.85 7.07
N LYS A 32 -3.57 20.65 7.60
CA LYS A 32 -2.95 20.43 8.91
C LYS A 32 -3.97 20.54 10.04
N GLU A 33 -4.82 21.55 10.00
CA GLU A 33 -5.90 21.74 10.96
C GLU A 33 -6.94 20.60 10.91
N GLN A 34 -7.37 20.21 9.70
CA GLN A 34 -8.26 19.06 9.50
C GLN A 34 -7.68 17.76 10.04
N ALA A 35 -6.38 17.50 9.82
CA ALA A 35 -5.72 16.32 10.36
C ALA A 35 -5.70 16.31 11.90
N ASN A 36 -5.54 17.48 12.53
CA ASN A 36 -5.55 17.62 13.99
C ASN A 36 -6.92 17.40 14.61
N SER A 37 -7.98 17.93 14.00
CA SER A 37 -9.34 17.72 14.49
C SER A 37 -9.75 16.25 14.42
N LEU A 38 -9.32 15.54 13.37
CA LEU A 38 -9.55 14.10 13.22
C LEU A 38 -8.72 13.24 14.17
N LYS A 39 -7.53 13.71 14.59
CA LYS A 39 -6.68 13.02 15.57
C LYS A 39 -7.37 12.90 16.92
N ALA A 40 -8.00 14.00 17.37
CA ALA A 40 -8.71 14.05 18.65
C ALA A 40 -9.91 13.10 18.72
N LEU A 41 -10.47 12.70 17.56
CA LEU A 41 -11.65 11.83 17.46
C LEU A 41 -11.31 10.32 17.39
N LYS A 42 -10.03 9.94 17.24
CA LYS A 42 -9.62 8.55 16.95
C LYS A 42 -8.89 7.84 18.10
N ASP A 43 -8.73 8.48 19.26
CA ASP A 43 -7.92 7.97 20.39
C ASP A 43 -8.46 6.67 21.01
N ASP A 44 -9.70 6.27 20.70
CA ASP A 44 -10.36 5.09 21.28
C ASP A 44 -10.14 3.78 20.50
N ARG A 45 -9.57 3.83 19.28
CA ARG A 45 -9.32 2.61 18.47
C ARG A 45 -7.99 1.97 18.82
N ASN A 46 -7.94 1.35 19.99
CA ASN A 46 -6.82 0.54 20.44
C ASN A 46 -6.37 -0.48 19.36
N SER A 47 -5.29 -0.12 18.66
CA SER A 47 -4.25 -0.96 18.05
C SER A 47 -4.64 -2.34 17.48
N THR A 48 -5.51 -2.41 16.49
CA THR A 48 -5.44 -3.49 15.49
C THR A 48 -4.85 -2.91 14.20
N ARG A 49 -3.59 -3.25 13.91
CA ARG A 49 -3.06 -3.09 12.55
C ARG A 49 -3.93 -3.96 11.65
N TYR A 50 -4.83 -3.35 10.88
CA TYR A 50 -5.64 -4.08 9.90
C TYR A 50 -4.75 -4.70 8.81
N TYR A 51 -3.57 -4.13 8.59
CA TYR A 51 -2.60 -4.64 7.63
C TYR A 51 -1.63 -5.61 8.31
N ARG A 52 -1.72 -6.90 7.93
CA ARG A 52 -0.63 -7.85 8.17
C ARG A 52 0.46 -7.61 7.12
N PRO A 53 1.74 -7.73 7.47
CA PRO A 53 2.80 -7.68 6.47
C PRO A 53 2.52 -8.70 5.37
N ALA A 54 2.83 -8.33 4.13
CA ALA A 54 2.70 -9.25 3.01
C ALA A 54 3.47 -10.54 3.35
N PRO A 55 2.91 -11.72 3.07
CA PRO A 55 3.60 -12.97 3.36
C PRO A 55 4.85 -13.10 2.50
N VAL A 56 5.75 -14.00 2.88
CA VAL A 56 7.00 -14.25 2.16
C VAL A 56 6.89 -15.55 1.38
N ILE A 57 7.35 -15.53 0.13
CA ILE A 57 7.46 -16.73 -0.71
C ILE A 57 8.70 -17.50 -0.30
N SER A 58 8.53 -18.76 0.12
CA SER A 58 9.63 -19.62 0.61
C SER A 58 10.66 -19.96 -0.47
N LYS A 59 10.21 -20.26 -1.69
CA LYS A 59 11.06 -20.58 -2.86
C LYS A 59 10.54 -19.82 -4.06
N LYS A 60 11.36 -18.91 -4.60
CA LYS A 60 10.96 -18.06 -5.72
C LYS A 60 11.26 -18.71 -7.07
N ASN A 61 10.41 -18.46 -8.05
CA ASN A 61 10.69 -18.79 -9.43
C ASN A 61 11.81 -17.88 -9.96
N GLN A 62 12.76 -18.44 -10.70
CA GLN A 62 13.89 -17.71 -11.28
C GLN A 62 13.48 -16.77 -12.42
N LEU A 63 12.45 -17.13 -13.18
CA LEU A 63 11.92 -16.36 -14.31
C LEU A 63 10.82 -15.37 -13.87
N ILE A 64 10.09 -15.68 -12.80
CA ILE A 64 8.98 -14.87 -12.29
C ILE A 64 9.26 -14.51 -10.83
N PRO A 65 10.00 -13.42 -10.55
CA PRO A 65 10.52 -13.12 -9.20
C PRO A 65 9.45 -12.87 -8.12
N VAL A 66 8.24 -12.53 -8.55
CA VAL A 66 7.07 -12.30 -7.67
C VAL A 66 6.29 -13.58 -7.37
N ALA A 67 6.65 -14.71 -7.99
CA ALA A 67 5.94 -15.98 -7.87
C ALA A 67 6.80 -17.07 -7.23
N ALA A 68 6.13 -18.10 -6.71
CA ALA A 68 6.76 -19.30 -6.19
C ALA A 68 7.31 -20.18 -7.31
N ASP A 69 8.30 -21.01 -6.99
CA ASP A 69 8.94 -21.97 -7.91
C ASP A 69 7.96 -22.93 -8.60
N CYS A 70 6.80 -23.15 -7.99
CA CYS A 70 5.74 -23.98 -8.53
C CYS A 70 4.85 -23.30 -9.58
N VAL A 71 5.08 -22.03 -9.92
CA VAL A 71 4.24 -21.25 -10.84
C VAL A 71 4.90 -21.16 -12.21
N GLU A 72 4.16 -21.39 -13.29
CA GLU A 72 4.63 -21.28 -14.68
C GLU A 72 3.61 -20.50 -15.52
N ILE A 73 4.09 -19.77 -16.54
CA ILE A 73 3.23 -19.12 -17.53
C ILE A 73 3.16 -20.04 -18.76
N LYS A 74 1.94 -20.41 -19.15
CA LYS A 74 1.67 -21.17 -20.37
C LYS A 74 0.81 -20.37 -21.33
N LYS A 75 0.82 -20.80 -22.59
CA LYS A 75 0.00 -20.22 -23.65
C LYS A 75 -0.67 -21.33 -24.45
N ASP A 76 -1.98 -21.26 -24.58
CA ASP A 76 -2.75 -22.15 -25.44
C ASP A 76 -3.87 -21.38 -26.19
N GLU A 77 -4.56 -22.06 -27.10
CA GLU A 77 -5.62 -21.48 -27.93
C GLU A 77 -6.93 -21.23 -27.16
N THR A 78 -7.14 -21.91 -26.04
CA THR A 78 -8.40 -21.85 -25.26
C THR A 78 -8.40 -20.69 -24.28
N PHE A 79 -7.30 -20.50 -23.55
CA PHE A 79 -7.16 -19.53 -22.46
C PHE A 79 -6.16 -18.42 -22.77
N GLY A 80 -5.43 -18.50 -23.89
CA GLY A 80 -4.34 -17.58 -24.17
C GLY A 80 -3.21 -17.74 -23.15
N THR A 81 -2.61 -16.61 -22.74
CA THR A 81 -1.56 -16.61 -21.71
C THR A 81 -2.18 -16.76 -20.33
N HIS A 82 -1.83 -17.84 -19.63
CA HIS A 82 -2.39 -18.17 -18.34
C HIS A 82 -1.31 -18.73 -17.40
N ILE A 83 -1.63 -18.78 -16.12
CA ILE A 83 -0.73 -19.25 -15.07
C ILE A 83 -1.16 -20.66 -14.66
N VAL A 84 -0.19 -21.56 -14.56
CA VAL A 84 -0.39 -22.94 -14.08
C VAL A 84 0.57 -23.26 -12.95
N THR A 85 0.26 -24.32 -12.21
CA THR A 85 1.17 -24.87 -11.21
C THR A 85 1.88 -26.12 -11.74
N THR A 86 3.18 -26.26 -11.48
CA THR A 86 4.01 -27.41 -11.90
C THR A 86 3.91 -28.59 -10.92
N ARG A 87 3.31 -28.37 -9.76
CA ARG A 87 3.03 -29.37 -8.72
C ARG A 87 1.77 -29.01 -7.93
N ASN A 88 1.34 -29.91 -7.07
CA ASN A 88 0.28 -29.64 -6.09
C ASN A 88 0.71 -28.54 -5.11
N VAL A 89 -0.20 -27.60 -4.84
CA VAL A 89 -0.04 -26.49 -3.88
C VAL A 89 -0.80 -26.85 -2.62
N LYS A 90 -0.17 -26.68 -1.45
CA LYS A 90 -0.82 -26.98 -0.16
C LYS A 90 -1.72 -25.82 0.28
N GLU A 91 -2.72 -26.13 1.10
CA GLU A 91 -3.56 -25.11 1.71
C GLU A 91 -2.70 -24.11 2.52
N GLY A 92 -2.93 -22.81 2.29
CA GLY A 92 -2.15 -21.74 2.92
C GLY A 92 -0.76 -21.48 2.32
N GLU A 93 -0.33 -22.23 1.32
CA GLU A 93 0.92 -21.97 0.59
C GLU A 93 0.79 -20.71 -0.27
N VAL A 94 1.79 -19.83 -0.20
CA VAL A 94 1.80 -18.56 -0.94
C VAL A 94 2.50 -18.75 -2.29
N ILE A 95 1.73 -18.58 -3.37
CA ILE A 95 2.20 -18.80 -4.74
C ILE A 95 2.66 -17.52 -5.45
N SER A 96 2.21 -16.35 -5.00
CA SER A 96 2.62 -15.06 -5.57
C SER A 96 2.41 -13.93 -4.57
N VAL A 97 3.31 -12.95 -4.59
CA VAL A 97 3.26 -11.71 -3.81
C VAL A 97 3.76 -10.60 -4.71
N GLU A 98 2.84 -9.74 -5.13
CA GLU A 98 3.11 -8.66 -6.08
C GLU A 98 2.81 -7.30 -5.45
N ALA A 99 3.70 -6.34 -5.65
CA ALA A 99 3.43 -4.95 -5.32
C ALA A 99 2.56 -4.34 -6.43
N PRO A 100 1.51 -3.58 -6.10
CA PRO A 100 0.67 -2.96 -7.11
C PRO A 100 1.51 -2.05 -8.01
N TYR A 101 1.26 -2.12 -9.33
CA TYR A 101 1.95 -1.28 -10.31
C TYR A 101 1.74 0.22 -10.01
N ILE A 102 0.51 0.60 -9.66
CA ILE A 102 0.15 1.92 -9.17
C ILE A 102 -0.73 1.77 -7.93
N LYS A 103 -0.45 2.56 -6.90
CA LYS A 103 -1.25 2.66 -5.68
C LYS A 103 -1.72 4.10 -5.50
N ASN A 104 -3.00 4.31 -5.20
CA ASN A 104 -3.57 5.64 -4.97
C ASN A 104 -4.67 5.57 -3.91
N ILE A 105 -4.81 6.65 -3.14
CA ILE A 105 -5.84 6.79 -2.11
C ILE A 105 -7.02 7.57 -2.67
N TYR A 106 -8.21 7.04 -2.43
CA TYR A 106 -9.48 7.73 -2.72
C TYR A 106 -9.49 9.11 -2.07
N PRO A 107 -9.94 10.18 -2.76
CA PRO A 107 -9.95 11.54 -2.22
C PRO A 107 -10.51 11.67 -0.80
N GLU A 108 -11.55 10.89 -0.50
CA GLU A 108 -12.27 10.82 0.78
C GLU A 108 -11.41 10.21 1.90
N SER A 109 -10.46 9.34 1.53
CA SER A 109 -9.59 8.59 2.44
C SER A 109 -8.25 9.30 2.71
N ARG A 110 -7.93 10.38 2.00
CA ARG A 110 -6.61 11.07 2.08
C ARG A 110 -6.27 11.66 3.44
N LEU A 111 -7.28 11.94 4.27
CA LEU A 111 -7.09 12.46 5.62
C LEU A 111 -7.00 11.35 6.68
N PHE A 112 -7.30 10.11 6.30
CA PHE A 112 -7.41 8.98 7.20
C PHE A 112 -6.33 7.94 7.01
N HIS A 113 -5.70 7.90 5.83
CA HIS A 113 -4.67 6.95 5.45
C HIS A 113 -3.49 7.66 4.80
N CYS A 114 -2.29 7.13 5.04
CA CYS A 114 -1.06 7.64 4.42
C CYS A 114 -0.96 7.23 2.94
N HIS A 115 -0.71 8.18 2.04
CA HIS A 115 -0.57 7.92 0.60
C HIS A 115 0.57 6.95 0.23
N GLU A 116 1.53 6.74 1.12
CA GLU A 116 2.67 5.85 0.92
C GLU A 116 2.41 4.45 1.49
N CYS A 117 1.99 4.34 2.75
CA CYS A 117 1.83 3.05 3.44
C CYS A 117 0.39 2.54 3.52
N PHE A 118 -0.61 3.35 3.15
CA PHE A 118 -2.04 3.02 3.12
C PHE A 118 -2.64 2.59 4.47
N GLU A 119 -1.85 2.69 5.54
CA GLU A 119 -2.29 2.58 6.94
C GLU A 119 -2.99 3.87 7.38
#